data_AF-A0A820S261-F1
#
_entry.id   AF-A0A820S261-F1
#
_cell.length_a   1.000
_cell.length_b   1.000
_cell.length_c   1.000
_cell.angle_alpha   90.00
_cell.angle_beta   90.00
_cell.angle_gamma   90.00
#
_symmetry.space_group_name_H-M   'P 1'
#
loop_
_entity.id
_entity.type
_entity.pdbx_description
1 polymer ?
#
loop_
_entity_poly.entity_id
_entity_poly.type
_entity_poly.pdbx_seq_one_letter_code
_entity_poly.pdbx_strand_id
1 'polypeptide(L)'
;IPTNTICETYLPGRPDQLKEHTYGFGPEFERTMIYYDKARLDGLAKRHETMLELTDYFVNRDDFLEYRKALFEPRPKKFGPAEKDNQRPIISITERYGRNVELNANDDIR
;
A
#
# COMPACT_ATOMS: atom_id res chain seq x y z
N ILE A 1 1.95 -13.55 17.90
CA ILE A 1 0.90 -12.69 17.31
C ILE A 1 0.41 -11.79 18.44
N PRO A 2 0.52 -10.47 18.35
CA PRO A 2 -0.04 -9.57 19.36
C PRO A 2 -1.54 -9.84 19.53
N THR A 3 -2.06 -9.69 20.74
CA THR A 3 -3.45 -10.05 21.09
C THR A 3 -4.52 -9.23 20.33
N ASN A 4 -4.10 -8.16 19.64
CA ASN A 4 -4.97 -7.21 18.94
C ASN A 4 -4.79 -7.22 17.41
N THR A 5 -4.35 -8.33 16.83
CA THR A 5 -4.15 -8.45 15.37
C THR A 5 -5.00 -9.58 14.81
N ILE A 6 -5.71 -9.30 13.72
CA ILE A 6 -6.42 -10.30 12.91
C ILE A 6 -5.59 -10.58 11.66
N CYS A 7 -5.53 -11.85 11.26
CA CYS A 7 -4.93 -12.29 10.00
C CYS A 7 -5.95 -13.15 9.26
N GLU A 8 -6.35 -12.71 8.08
CA GLU A 8 -7.26 -13.41 7.17
C GLU A 8 -6.50 -13.86 5.93
N THR A 9 -6.76 -15.09 5.49
CA THR A 9 -6.23 -15.62 4.22
C THR A 9 -7.37 -15.95 3.28
N TYR A 10 -7.11 -15.77 1.99
CA TYR A 10 -8.10 -15.88 0.93
C TYR A 10 -7.57 -16.75 -0.21
N LEU A 11 -8.45 -17.54 -0.81
CA LEU A 11 -8.15 -18.29 -2.03
C LEU A 11 -8.13 -17.36 -3.25
N PRO A 12 -7.46 -17.75 -4.36
CA PRO A 12 -7.47 -17.00 -5.60
C PRO A 12 -8.90 -16.84 -6.18
N GLY A 13 -9.09 -15.79 -7.00
CA GLY A 13 -10.35 -15.56 -7.74
C GLY A 13 -11.28 -14.52 -7.11
N ARG A 14 -10.88 -13.90 -6.00
CA ARG A 14 -11.59 -12.73 -5.46
C ARG A 14 -11.44 -11.52 -6.39
N PRO A 15 -12.44 -10.64 -6.51
CA PRO A 15 -12.35 -9.45 -7.36
C PRO A 15 -11.19 -8.50 -7.01
N ASP A 16 -10.85 -8.40 -5.72
CA ASP A 16 -9.73 -7.59 -5.22
C ASP A 16 -8.37 -8.30 -5.32
N GLN A 17 -8.36 -9.59 -5.66
CA GLN A 17 -7.19 -10.47 -5.70
C GLN A 17 -6.39 -10.46 -4.41
N LEU A 18 -7.03 -10.19 -3.28
CA LEU A 18 -6.39 -10.21 -1.97
C LEU A 18 -6.07 -11.65 -1.58
N LYS A 19 -4.84 -11.89 -1.13
CA LYS A 19 -4.35 -13.20 -0.67
C LYS A 19 -4.31 -13.25 0.85
N GLU A 20 -3.79 -12.20 1.48
CA GLU A 20 -3.67 -12.10 2.93
C GLU A 20 -3.98 -10.68 3.39
N HIS A 21 -4.68 -10.57 4.51
CA HIS A 21 -5.02 -9.32 5.15
C HIS A 21 -4.75 -9.41 6.64
N THR A 22 -3.73 -8.69 7.08
CA THR A 22 -3.36 -8.60 8.49
C THR A 22 -3.66 -7.18 8.98
N TYR A 23 -4.45 -7.03 10.03
CA TYR A 23 -4.83 -5.72 10.56
C TYR A 23 -4.93 -5.71 12.08
N GLY A 24 -4.43 -4.64 12.69
CA GLY A 24 -4.58 -4.36 14.11
C GLY A 24 -5.90 -3.68 14.44
N PHE A 25 -6.43 -3.92 15.63
CA PHE A 25 -7.53 -3.14 16.21
C PHE A 25 -7.05 -2.43 17.48
N GLY A 26 -7.12 -1.09 17.50
CA GLY A 26 -6.64 -0.27 18.62
C GLY A 26 -6.03 1.06 18.17
N PRO A 27 -5.38 1.79 19.10
CA PRO A 27 -4.74 3.08 18.81
C PRO A 27 -3.52 2.95 17.87
N GLU A 28 -2.86 1.79 17.90
CA GLU A 28 -1.84 1.42 16.93
C GLU A 28 -2.51 0.76 15.73
N PHE A 29 -2.79 1.55 14.70
CA PHE A 29 -3.34 1.08 13.44
C PHE A 29 -2.19 0.72 12.49
N GLU A 30 -2.06 -0.56 12.23
CA GLU A 30 -1.21 -1.12 11.19
C GLU A 30 -2.01 -2.16 10.40
N ARG A 31 -1.89 -2.09 9.08
CA ARG A 31 -2.58 -2.97 8.14
C ARG A 31 -1.62 -3.38 7.04
N THR A 32 -1.57 -4.68 6.76
CA THR A 32 -0.83 -5.25 5.65
C THR A 32 -1.78 -6.03 4.75
N MET A 33 -1.71 -5.80 3.45
CA MET A 33 -2.47 -6.49 2.42
C MET A 33 -1.48 -7.08 1.41
N ILE A 34 -1.53 -8.39 1.21
CA ILE A 34 -0.74 -9.10 0.22
C ILE A 34 -1.70 -9.59 -0.87
N TYR A 35 -1.34 -9.39 -2.13
CA TYR A 35 -2.18 -9.71 -3.27
C TYR A 35 -1.62 -10.90 -4.06
N TYR A 36 -2.49 -11.56 -4.82
CA TYR A 36 -2.09 -12.38 -5.95
C TYR A 36 -1.64 -11.46 -7.10
N ASP A 37 -0.39 -11.00 -7.04
CA ASP A 37 0.20 -10.03 -7.96
C ASP A 37 0.01 -10.40 -9.43
N LYS A 38 0.19 -11.67 -9.80
CA LYS A 38 -0.01 -12.18 -11.17
C LYS A 38 -1.43 -12.03 -11.71
N ALA A 39 -2.42 -11.89 -10.83
CA ALA A 39 -3.82 -11.69 -11.20
C ALA A 39 -4.21 -10.20 -11.27
N ARG A 40 -3.28 -9.29 -10.95
CA ARG A 40 -3.52 -7.84 -10.97
C ARG A 40 -2.77 -7.20 -12.13
N LEU A 41 -3.49 -6.41 -12.92
CA LEU A 41 -2.92 -5.69 -14.07
C LEU A 41 -2.07 -4.47 -13.66
N ASP A 42 -2.24 -3.96 -12.43
CA ASP A 42 -1.52 -2.79 -11.93
C ASP A 42 -0.16 -3.12 -11.31
N GLY A 43 0.17 -4.41 -11.18
CA GLY A 43 1.40 -4.90 -10.57
C GLY A 43 1.45 -4.78 -9.05
N LEU A 44 0.37 -4.35 -8.36
CA LEU A 44 0.38 -4.19 -6.91
C LEU A 44 0.51 -5.55 -6.21
N ALA A 45 1.63 -5.78 -5.52
CA ALA A 45 1.90 -7.03 -4.81
C ALA A 45 1.59 -6.93 -3.31
N LYS A 46 1.85 -5.76 -2.72
CA LYS A 46 1.65 -5.53 -1.29
C LYS A 46 1.28 -4.09 -1.01
N ARG A 47 0.37 -3.88 -0.07
CA ARG A 47 0.12 -2.58 0.56
C ARG A 47 0.39 -2.70 2.05
N HIS A 48 1.12 -1.74 2.59
CA HIS A 48 1.35 -1.56 4.02
C HIS A 48 0.82 -0.18 4.42
N GLU A 49 -0.01 -0.14 5.43
CA GLU A 49 -0.69 1.09 5.86
C GLU A 49 -0.55 1.24 7.37
N THR A 50 -0.20 2.47 7.79
CA THR A 50 -0.18 2.90 9.17
C THR A 50 -1.09 4.14 9.32
N MET A 51 -1.10 4.74 10.51
CA MET A 51 -1.84 5.98 10.74
C MET A 51 -1.39 7.12 9.82
N LEU A 52 -0.08 7.20 9.55
CA LEU A 52 0.57 8.33 8.88
C LEU A 52 1.13 7.97 7.51
N GLU A 53 1.17 6.69 7.15
CA GLU A 53 1.83 6.24 5.92
C GLU A 53 1.00 5.20 5.18
N LEU A 54 1.11 5.20 3.85
CA LEU A 54 0.65 4.11 3.00
C LEU A 54 1.75 3.81 1.99
N THR A 55 2.24 2.58 1.98
CA THR A 55 3.29 2.12 1.08
C THR A 55 2.76 0.99 0.21
N ASP A 56 2.76 1.22 -1.10
CA ASP A 56 2.46 0.23 -2.13
C ASP A 56 3.75 -0.30 -2.73
N TYR A 57 3.85 -1.61 -2.83
CA TYR A 57 4.95 -2.32 -3.48
C TYR A 57 4.43 -2.98 -4.75
N PHE A 58 5.13 -2.75 -5.84
CA PHE A 58 4.76 -3.21 -7.17
C PHE A 58 5.79 -4.19 -7.72
N VAL A 59 5.33 -5.09 -8.58
CA VAL A 59 6.15 -6.06 -9.31
C VAL A 59 5.68 -6.11 -10.76
N ASN A 60 6.59 -6.47 -11.67
CA ASN A 60 6.29 -6.68 -13.10
C ASN A 60 5.61 -5.48 -13.78
N ARG A 61 5.99 -4.25 -13.40
CA ARG A 61 5.53 -3.05 -14.09
C ARG A 61 6.51 -2.64 -15.18
N ASP A 62 5.98 -2.34 -16.36
CA ASP A 62 6.77 -1.92 -17.52
C ASP A 62 7.44 -0.54 -17.33
N ASP A 63 6.88 0.29 -16.46
CA ASP A 63 7.48 1.57 -16.06
C ASP A 63 8.51 1.42 -14.94
N PHE A 64 8.79 0.20 -14.48
CA PHE A 64 9.72 -0.13 -13.41
C PHE A 64 9.38 0.54 -12.07
N LEU A 65 8.14 1.00 -11.85
CA LEU A 65 7.73 1.48 -10.52
C LEU A 65 7.82 0.30 -9.52
N GLU A 66 8.64 0.45 -8.47
CA GLU A 66 8.85 -0.59 -7.46
C GLU A 66 8.07 -0.31 -6.18
N TYR A 67 8.04 0.95 -5.74
CA TYR A 67 7.23 1.34 -4.61
C TYR A 67 6.71 2.78 -4.73
N ARG A 68 5.54 3.02 -4.14
CA ARG A 68 4.95 4.34 -3.93
C ARG A 68 4.62 4.48 -2.45
N LYS A 69 5.11 5.53 -1.81
CA LYS A 69 4.83 5.85 -0.41
C LYS A 69 4.11 7.18 -0.31
N ALA A 70 2.93 7.19 0.28
CA ALA A 70 2.20 8.40 0.66
C ALA A 70 2.39 8.67 2.16
N LEU A 71 2.68 9.93 2.50
CA LEU A 71 2.67 10.43 3.87
C LEU A 71 1.42 11.26 4.10
N PHE A 72 0.79 11.09 5.26
CA PHE A 72 -0.42 11.80 5.64
C PHE A 72 -0.18 12.68 6.87
N GLU A 73 -0.97 13.74 6.97
CA GLU A 73 -1.08 14.48 8.22
C GLU A 73 -1.73 13.62 9.32
N PRO A 74 -1.39 13.85 10.60
CA PRO A 74 -2.12 13.25 11.71
C PRO A 74 -3.61 13.53 11.59
N ARG A 75 -4.44 12.49 11.78
CA ARG A 75 -5.89 12.67 11.71
C ARG A 75 -6.33 13.70 12.76
N PRO A 76 -7.02 14.78 12.38
CA PRO A 76 -7.60 15.69 13.35
C PRO A 76 -8.62 14.92 14.18
N LYS A 77 -8.56 15.05 15.51
CA LYS A 77 -9.59 14.51 16.40
C LYS A 77 -10.88 15.27 16.14
N LYS A 78 -11.77 14.72 15.33
CA LYS A 78 -13.10 15.25 15.12
C LYS A 78 -13.99 14.81 16.28
N PHE A 79 -14.64 15.76 16.94
CA PHE A 79 -15.69 15.51 17.92
C PHE A 79 -17.04 15.60 17.19
N GLY A 80 -17.82 14.51 17.18
CA GLY A 80 -19.12 14.48 16.52
C GLY A 80 -19.43 13.12 15.87
N PRO A 81 -20.58 13.00 15.19
CA PRO A 81 -20.93 11.79 14.44
C PRO A 81 -19.85 11.46 13.41
N ALA A 82 -19.55 10.18 13.22
CA ALA A 82 -18.59 9.76 12.20
C ALA A 82 -19.07 10.23 10.81
N GLU A 83 -18.32 11.12 10.19
CA GLU A 83 -18.55 11.51 8.80
C GLU A 83 -18.25 10.31 7.89
N LYS A 84 -19.01 10.16 6.80
CA LYS A 84 -18.80 9.08 5.82
C LYS A 84 -17.45 9.21 5.10
N ASP A 85 -16.89 10.41 5.04
CA ASP A 85 -15.71 10.71 4.26
C ASP A 85 -14.47 10.77 5.15
N ASN A 86 -13.63 9.75 5.04
CA ASN A 86 -12.43 9.57 5.87
C ASN A 86 -11.18 10.05 5.13
N GLN A 87 -11.27 11.24 4.51
CA GLN A 87 -10.17 11.81 3.75
C GLN A 87 -9.04 12.24 4.69
N ARG A 88 -7.81 11.88 4.34
CA ARG A 88 -6.59 12.29 5.03
C ARG A 88 -5.81 13.25 4.13
N PRO A 89 -5.39 14.43 4.63
CA PRO A 89 -4.49 15.30 3.88
C PRO A 89 -3.18 14.57 3.58
N ILE A 90 -2.78 14.58 2.31
CA ILE A 90 -1.51 14.00 1.85
C ILE A 90 -0.43 15.08 1.97
N ILE A 91 0.63 14.78 2.72
CA ILE A 91 1.82 15.63 2.83
C ILE A 91 2.68 15.47 1.58
N SER A 92 2.95 14.22 1.19
CA SER A 92 3.79 13.91 0.04
C SER A 92 3.50 12.52 -0.51
N ILE A 93 3.87 12.34 -1.78
CA ILE A 93 3.95 11.03 -2.42
C ILE A 93 5.38 10.88 -2.96
N THR A 94 6.06 9.81 -2.56
CA THR A 94 7.38 9.45 -3.05
C THR A 94 7.28 8.16 -3.83
N GLU A 95 7.84 8.16 -5.03
CA GLU A 95 7.92 6.99 -5.89
C GLU A 95 9.38 6.59 -6.06
N ARG A 96 9.66 5.29 -6.09
CA ARG A 96 10.94 4.75 -6.53
C ARG A 96 10.73 3.86 -7.72
N TYR A 97 11.49 4.15 -8.75
CA TYR A 97 11.58 3.36 -9.97
C TYR A 97 12.89 2.56 -9.95
N GLY A 98 12.83 1.32 -10.42
CA GLY A 98 13.98 0.47 -10.65
C GLY A 98 14.75 0.88 -11.91
N ARG A 99 16.01 0.44 -11.99
CA ARG A 99 16.90 0.66 -13.13
C ARG A 99 16.42 -0.13 -14.35
N ASN A 100 16.35 0.52 -15.51
CA ASN A 100 16.27 -0.20 -16.78
C ASN A 100 17.67 -0.72 -17.17
N VAL A 101 17.88 -2.03 -16.98
CA VAL A 101 19.17 -2.69 -17.30
C VAL A 101 19.45 -2.81 -18.80
N GLU A 102 18.44 -2.59 -19.65
CA GLU A 102 18.61 -2.58 -21.11
C GLU A 102 19.26 -1.29 -21.62
N LEU A 103 19.28 -0.24 -20.79
CA LEU A 103 19.88 1.06 -21.09
C LEU A 103 21.20 1.25 -20.32
N ASN A 104 22.08 2.09 -20.86
CA ASN A 104 23.22 2.57 -20.08
C ASN A 104 22.71 3.45 -18.94
N ALA A 105 23.47 3.54 -17.84
CA ALA A 105 23.06 4.32 -16.67
C ALA A 105 22.77 5.80 -16.98
N ASN A 106 23.48 6.39 -17.95
CA ASN A 106 23.26 7.78 -18.38
C ASN A 106 22.06 7.95 -19.31
N ASP A 107 21.57 6.86 -19.91
CA ASP A 107 20.42 6.86 -20.80
C ASP A 107 19.14 6.45 -20.03
N ASP A 108 19.30 5.82 -18.86
CA ASP A 108 18.24 5.42 -17.92
C ASP A 108 17.88 6.57 -16.96
N ILE A 109 17.47 7.70 -17.53
CA ILE A 109 17.03 8.88 -16.78
C ILE A 109 15.51 9.00 -16.93
N ARG A 110 14.80 9.06 -15.80
CA ARG A 110 13.36 9.32 -15.72
C ARG A 110 13.07 10.70 -15.17
#